data_AF-A0AA39NBR8-F1
#
_entry.id   AF-A0AA39NBR8-F1
#
_cell.length_a   1.000
_cell.length_b   1.000
_cell.length_c   1.000
_cell.angle_alpha   90.00
_cell.angle_beta   90.00
_cell.angle_gamma   90.00
#
_symmetry.space_group_name_H-M   'P 1'
#
loop_
_entity.id
_entity.type
_entity.pdbx_description
1 polymer ?
#
loop_
_entity_poly.entity_id
_entity_poly.type
_entity_poly.pdbx_seq_one_letter_code
_entity_poly.pdbx_strand_id
1 'polypeptide(L)'
;IYFHQTNAAEHHFALELRDAVLRLCRDGAFVAVPLFQVNTDANGPRPVGSYEIWVPVESFASVFSFIVKNHGKLSVLIHPLTMDEREDHEHRTAWIGQPFPLDLSWVVERLDSVPLQYPTLKMGYSSTVPPVTLKQRREDGAKIANLLRKDKLAARPPAC
;
A
#
# COMPACT_ATOMS: atom_id res chain seq x y z
N ILE A 1 -1.82 -3.70 8.92
CA ILE A 1 -1.34 -4.99 9.49
C ILE A 1 -2.37 -5.44 10.50
N TYR A 2 -2.81 -6.71 10.44
CA TYR A 2 -3.88 -7.25 11.29
C TYR A 2 -3.37 -8.44 12.11
N PHE A 3 -3.86 -8.55 13.34
CA PHE A 3 -3.62 -9.63 14.27
C PHE A 3 -4.88 -9.90 15.10
N HIS A 4 -5.10 -11.14 15.52
CA HIS A 4 -6.21 -11.48 16.40
C HIS A 4 -5.97 -10.92 17.81
N GLN A 5 -6.99 -10.27 18.38
CA GLN A 5 -6.93 -9.53 19.64
C GLN A 5 -6.42 -10.38 20.82
N THR A 6 -6.82 -11.64 20.86
CA THR A 6 -6.48 -12.59 21.92
C THR A 6 -5.23 -13.43 21.60
N ASN A 7 -4.60 -13.23 20.45
CA ASN A 7 -3.40 -13.95 20.06
C ASN A 7 -2.14 -13.12 20.37
N ALA A 8 -1.59 -13.32 21.57
CA ALA A 8 -0.40 -12.62 22.04
C ALA A 8 0.83 -12.81 21.12
N ALA A 9 0.96 -13.97 20.47
CA ALA A 9 2.07 -14.25 19.56
C ALA A 9 1.94 -13.43 18.26
N GLU A 10 0.74 -13.33 17.69
CA GLU A 10 0.51 -12.47 16.52
C GLU A 10 0.72 -10.99 16.86
N HIS A 11 0.21 -10.54 18.01
CA HIS A 11 0.42 -9.15 18.43
C HIS A 11 1.90 -8.84 18.62
N HIS A 12 2.66 -9.71 19.29
CA HIS A 12 4.10 -9.54 19.44
C HIS A 12 4.82 -9.48 18.09
N PHE A 13 4.55 -10.44 17.21
CA PHE A 13 5.16 -10.50 15.88
C PHE A 13 4.78 -9.29 15.01
N ALA A 14 3.56 -8.77 15.15
CA ALA A 14 3.12 -7.55 14.49
C ALA A 14 3.95 -6.34 14.92
N LEU A 15 4.28 -6.22 16.21
CA LEU A 15 5.17 -5.16 16.70
C LEU A 15 6.62 -5.36 16.24
N GLU A 16 7.13 -6.60 16.23
CA GLU A 16 8.47 -6.88 15.70
C GLU A 16 8.59 -6.52 14.21
N LEU A 17 7.56 -6.81 13.41
CA LEU A 17 7.49 -6.42 12.00
C LEU A 17 7.48 -4.89 11.86
N ARG A 18 6.71 -4.19 12.70
CA ARG A 18 6.72 -2.71 12.75
C ARG A 18 8.11 -2.17 13.03
N ASP A 19 8.79 -2.72 14.02
CA ASP A 19 10.14 -2.29 14.41
C ASP A 19 11.16 -2.59 13.30
N ALA A 20 11.00 -3.69 12.57
CA ALA A 20 11.82 -3.98 11.40
C ALA A 20 11.63 -2.95 10.27
N VAL A 21 10.39 -2.52 10.00
CA VAL A 21 10.09 -1.43 9.06
C VAL A 21 10.76 -0.13 9.52
N LEU A 22 10.65 0.22 10.80
CA LEU A 22 11.30 1.42 11.35
C LEU A 22 12.83 1.38 11.22
N ARG A 23 13.46 0.23 11.50
CA ARG A 23 14.92 0.06 11.31
C ARG A 23 15.32 0.24 9.85
N LEU A 24 14.57 -0.34 8.92
CA LEU A 24 14.83 -0.21 7.49
C LEU A 24 14.62 1.22 6.97
N CYS A 25 13.62 1.94 7.48
CA CYS A 25 13.43 3.36 7.19
C CYS A 25 14.63 4.19 7.69
N ARG A 26 15.07 3.96 8.94
CA ARG A 26 16.25 4.62 9.52
C ARG A 26 17.51 4.37 8.68
N ASP A 27 17.68 3.15 8.20
CA ASP A 27 18.85 2.72 7.43
C ASP A 27 18.75 3.08 5.93
N GLY A 28 17.69 3.77 5.51
CA GLY A 28 17.54 4.31 4.15
C GLY A 28 17.08 3.30 3.10
N ALA A 29 16.53 2.15 3.49
CA ALA A 29 16.06 1.13 2.55
C ALA A 29 14.82 1.56 1.75
N PHE A 30 13.93 2.34 2.38
CA PHE A 30 12.72 2.92 1.78
C PHE A 30 12.12 3.97 2.72
N VAL A 31 11.10 4.69 2.25
CA VAL A 31 10.27 5.57 3.07
C VAL A 31 8.95 4.87 3.40
N ALA A 32 8.65 4.76 4.68
CA ALA A 32 7.36 4.34 5.21
C ALA A 32 7.17 4.96 6.58
N VAL A 33 5.92 5.21 6.96
CA VAL A 33 5.57 5.75 8.28
C VAL A 33 4.59 4.80 8.97
N PRO A 34 5.10 3.85 9.78
CA PRO A 34 4.25 3.12 10.72
C PRO A 34 3.65 4.08 11.73
N LEU A 35 2.33 4.04 11.88
CA LEU A 35 1.64 4.88 12.86
C LEU A 35 1.99 4.41 14.29
N PHE A 36 2.05 5.37 15.21
CA PHE A 36 2.29 5.10 16.63
C PHE A 36 1.16 4.23 17.22
N GLN A 37 -0.08 4.58 16.87
CA GLN A 37 -1.29 3.93 17.34
C GLN A 37 -1.33 2.46 16.91
N VAL A 38 -1.50 1.58 17.89
CA VAL A 38 -1.80 0.16 17.70
C VAL A 38 -3.15 -0.09 18.36
N ASN A 39 -4.14 -0.49 17.56
CA ASN A 39 -5.45 -0.86 18.06
C ASN A 39 -5.39 -2.30 18.52
N THR A 40 -5.58 -2.56 19.80
CA THR A 40 -5.61 -3.93 20.36
C THR A 40 -6.95 -4.63 20.14
N ASP A 41 -7.97 -3.87 19.74
CA ASP A 41 -9.33 -4.32 19.47
C ASP A 41 -9.82 -3.81 18.11
N ALA A 42 -11.03 -4.22 17.72
CA ALA A 42 -11.69 -3.69 16.52
C ALA A 42 -11.81 -2.16 16.61
N ASN A 43 -11.51 -1.46 15.51
CA ASN A 43 -11.55 0.00 15.48
C ASN A 43 -11.78 0.52 14.05
N GLY A 44 -12.88 1.25 13.84
CA GLY A 44 -13.32 1.65 12.50
C GLY A 44 -13.67 0.42 11.64
N PRO A 45 -13.29 0.38 10.35
CA PRO A 45 -13.66 -0.72 9.46
C PRO A 45 -12.92 -2.04 9.74
N ARG A 46 -12.06 -2.06 10.75
CA ARG A 46 -11.12 -3.17 11.02
C ARG A 46 -11.71 -4.09 12.08
N PRO A 47 -12.00 -5.36 11.77
CA PRO A 47 -12.70 -6.28 12.67
C PRO A 47 -11.80 -6.84 13.78
N VAL A 48 -10.48 -6.67 13.68
CA VAL A 48 -9.48 -7.17 14.63
C VAL A 48 -8.42 -6.13 14.96
N GLY A 49 -7.53 -6.49 15.89
CA GLY A 49 -6.39 -5.67 16.27
C GLY A 49 -5.53 -5.34 15.05
N SER A 50 -5.04 -4.09 14.99
CA SER A 50 -4.37 -3.59 13.79
C SER A 50 -3.52 -2.36 14.04
N TYR A 51 -2.57 -2.13 13.11
CA TYR A 51 -1.90 -0.84 12.94
C TYR A 51 -1.66 -0.54 11.46
N GLU A 52 -1.46 0.75 11.17
CA GLU A 52 -1.30 1.27 9.82
C GLU A 52 0.16 1.63 9.52
N ILE A 53 0.51 1.57 8.24
CA ILE A 53 1.77 2.06 7.71
C ILE A 53 1.42 2.90 6.48
N TRP A 54 1.69 4.20 6.54
CA TRP A 54 1.62 5.02 5.34
C TRP A 54 2.84 4.76 4.46
N VAL A 55 2.62 4.62 3.16
CA VAL A 55 3.69 4.34 2.19
C VAL A 55 3.49 5.23 0.95
N PRO A 56 4.46 6.09 0.59
CA PRO A 56 4.38 6.87 -0.63
C PRO A 56 4.62 5.99 -1.86
N VAL A 57 4.08 6.39 -3.01
CA VAL A 57 4.18 5.62 -4.27
C VAL A 57 5.63 5.34 -4.66
N GLU A 58 6.53 6.26 -4.34
CA GLU A 58 7.97 6.19 -4.58
C GLU A 58 8.64 5.01 -3.84
N SER A 59 8.07 4.57 -2.72
CA SER A 59 8.60 3.47 -1.89
C SER A 59 7.71 2.23 -1.86
N PHE A 60 6.53 2.29 -2.50
CA PHE A 60 5.53 1.22 -2.42
C PHE A 60 6.08 -0.15 -2.81
N ALA A 61 6.78 -0.27 -3.94
CA ALA A 61 7.31 -1.54 -4.41
C ALA A 61 8.29 -2.19 -3.42
N SER A 62 9.17 -1.38 -2.81
CA SER A 62 10.16 -1.85 -1.81
C SER A 62 9.49 -2.29 -0.52
N VAL A 63 8.55 -1.49 0.00
CA VAL A 63 7.81 -1.83 1.23
C VAL A 63 6.93 -3.06 1.00
N PHE A 64 6.18 -3.09 -0.09
CA PHE A 64 5.35 -4.24 -0.47
C PHE A 64 6.18 -5.52 -0.53
N SER A 65 7.32 -5.49 -1.23
CA SER A 65 8.22 -6.63 -1.34
C SER A 65 8.76 -7.10 0.02
N PHE A 66 9.11 -6.16 0.89
CA PHE A 66 9.53 -6.49 2.25
C PHE A 66 8.40 -7.15 3.04
N ILE A 67 7.19 -6.58 3.04
CA ILE A 67 6.05 -7.12 3.79
C ILE A 67 5.66 -8.51 3.25
N VAL A 68 5.57 -8.71 1.94
CA VAL A 68 5.28 -10.03 1.34
C VAL A 68 6.26 -11.10 1.81
N LYS A 69 7.53 -10.76 2.00
CA LYS A 69 8.55 -11.72 2.46
C LYS A 69 8.55 -11.95 3.97
N ASN A 70 8.05 -11.01 4.76
CA ASN A 70 8.27 -10.98 6.20
C ASN A 70 6.98 -10.90 7.04
N HIS A 71 5.79 -10.91 6.43
CA HIS A 71 4.52 -10.83 7.18
C HIS A 71 4.18 -12.09 7.97
N GLY A 72 4.93 -13.19 7.79
CA GLY A 72 4.69 -14.45 8.49
C GLY A 72 3.27 -14.96 8.26
N LYS A 73 2.46 -14.96 9.32
CA LYS A 73 1.03 -15.36 9.28
C LYS A 73 0.07 -14.17 9.40
N LEU A 74 0.56 -12.94 9.54
CA LEU A 74 -0.27 -11.76 9.67
C LEU A 74 -0.98 -11.45 8.35
N SER A 75 -2.17 -10.88 8.45
CA SER A 75 -2.88 -10.37 7.27
C SER A 75 -2.61 -8.89 7.07
N VAL A 76 -2.51 -8.45 5.82
CA VAL A 76 -2.23 -7.06 5.47
C VAL A 76 -3.17 -6.59 4.40
N LEU A 77 -4.08 -5.67 4.76
CA LEU A 77 -4.82 -4.86 3.80
C LEU A 77 -3.89 -3.82 3.19
N ILE A 78 -3.97 -3.67 1.88
CA ILE A 78 -3.36 -2.60 1.10
C ILE A 78 -4.47 -1.95 0.30
N HIS A 79 -4.57 -0.63 0.36
CA HIS A 79 -5.49 0.15 -0.45
C HIS A 79 -4.86 1.51 -0.77
N PRO A 80 -5.28 2.17 -1.87
CA PRO A 80 -4.87 3.54 -2.15
C PRO A 80 -5.58 4.54 -1.22
N LEU A 81 -5.10 5.79 -1.23
CA LEU A 81 -5.69 6.92 -0.50
C LEU A 81 -6.24 7.94 -1.51
N THR A 82 -7.42 7.69 -2.05
CA THR A 82 -8.10 8.62 -2.98
C THR A 82 -9.21 9.38 -2.26
N MET A 83 -10.03 10.12 -3.00
CA MET A 83 -11.26 10.69 -2.43
C MET A 83 -12.36 9.64 -2.29
N ASP A 84 -12.32 8.53 -3.04
CA ASP A 84 -13.34 7.48 -3.04
C ASP A 84 -13.08 6.46 -1.91
N GLU A 85 -13.20 6.91 -0.65
CA GLU A 85 -12.87 6.11 0.54
C GLU A 85 -13.55 4.73 0.54
N ARG A 86 -14.84 4.67 0.21
CA ARG A 86 -15.58 3.41 0.19
C ARG A 86 -15.06 2.45 -0.87
N GLU A 87 -14.86 2.95 -2.08
CA GLU A 87 -14.31 2.19 -3.20
C GLU A 87 -12.87 1.72 -2.90
N ASP A 88 -12.07 2.55 -2.23
CA ASP A 88 -10.70 2.22 -1.84
C ASP A 88 -10.66 1.05 -0.84
N HIS A 89 -11.58 1.02 0.13
CA HIS A 89 -11.68 -0.03 1.14
C HIS A 89 -12.44 -1.28 0.69
N GLU A 90 -13.33 -1.18 -0.29
CA GLU A 90 -14.17 -2.30 -0.73
C GLU A 90 -13.59 -3.01 -1.96
N HIS A 91 -13.23 -2.24 -2.99
CA HIS A 91 -12.96 -2.79 -4.33
C HIS A 91 -11.51 -2.59 -4.79
N ARG A 92 -10.83 -1.50 -4.36
CA ARG A 92 -9.43 -1.24 -4.73
C ARG A 92 -8.45 -1.77 -3.69
N THR A 93 -8.77 -2.92 -3.12
CA THR A 93 -7.95 -3.57 -2.10
C THR A 93 -7.05 -4.65 -2.68
N ALA A 94 -5.90 -4.84 -2.03
CA ALA A 94 -5.08 -6.02 -2.16
C ALA A 94 -4.80 -6.57 -0.75
N TRP A 95 -4.62 -7.88 -0.66
CA TRP A 95 -4.33 -8.57 0.58
C TRP A 95 -3.04 -9.37 0.48
N ILE A 96 -2.21 -9.28 1.50
CA ILE A 96 -1.14 -10.23 1.79
C ILE A 96 -1.63 -11.12 2.93
N GLY A 97 -1.58 -12.45 2.75
CA GLY A 97 -2.17 -13.39 3.69
C GLY A 97 -3.68 -13.56 3.50
N GLN A 98 -4.39 -13.95 4.56
CA GLN A 98 -5.84 -14.19 4.51
C GLN A 98 -6.62 -12.89 4.72
N PRO A 99 -7.57 -12.53 3.84
CA PRO A 99 -8.33 -11.30 3.99
C PRO A 99 -9.25 -11.34 5.23
N PHE A 100 -9.47 -10.18 5.84
CA PHE A 100 -10.50 -9.99 6.86
C PHE A 100 -11.73 -9.29 6.25
N PRO A 101 -12.95 -9.66 6.66
CA PRO A 101 -14.15 -8.96 6.24
C PRO A 101 -14.24 -7.60 6.95
N LEU A 102 -13.98 -6.52 6.22
CA LEU A 102 -14.05 -5.16 6.77
C LEU A 102 -15.50 -4.78 7.10
N ASP A 103 -15.70 -4.05 8.20
CA ASP A 103 -16.98 -3.42 8.51
C ASP A 103 -17.09 -2.08 7.77
N LEU A 104 -17.56 -2.16 6.53
CA LEU A 104 -17.60 -0.99 5.67
C LEU A 104 -18.65 0.05 6.08
N SER A 105 -19.50 -0.22 7.10
CA SER A 105 -20.44 0.78 7.63
C SER A 105 -19.75 1.99 8.26
N TRP A 106 -18.47 1.87 8.60
CA TRP A 106 -17.62 2.95 9.11
C TRP A 106 -17.00 3.83 8.03
N VAL A 107 -17.02 3.38 6.78
CA VAL A 107 -16.32 4.06 5.69
C VAL A 107 -17.29 4.99 4.99
N VAL A 108 -16.96 6.28 4.97
CA VAL A 108 -17.72 7.29 4.21
C VAL A 108 -17.57 7.02 2.71
N GLU A 109 -18.59 7.40 1.93
CA GLU A 109 -18.57 7.15 0.49
C GLU A 109 -17.39 7.87 -0.20
N ARG A 110 -17.27 9.17 0.06
CA ARG A 110 -16.31 10.04 -0.60
C ARG A 110 -15.92 11.21 0.28
N LEU A 111 -14.66 11.64 0.21
CA LEU A 111 -14.13 12.83 0.87
C LEU A 111 -14.15 14.05 -0.07
N ASP A 112 -14.17 15.25 0.50
CA ASP A 112 -14.08 16.51 -0.25
C ASP A 112 -12.72 16.73 -0.90
N SER A 113 -11.67 16.14 -0.32
CA SER A 113 -10.29 16.24 -0.82
C SER A 113 -9.52 14.97 -0.48
N VAL A 114 -8.42 14.74 -1.21
CA VAL A 114 -7.53 13.59 -0.96
C VAL A 114 -6.97 13.69 0.47
N PRO A 115 -7.06 12.63 1.28
CA PRO A 115 -6.59 12.66 2.67
C PRO A 115 -5.05 12.63 2.71
N LEU A 116 -4.44 13.80 2.62
CA LEU A 116 -2.98 13.93 2.67
C LEU A 116 -2.44 13.46 4.01
N GLN A 117 -1.54 12.47 3.97
CA GLN A 117 -0.78 12.02 5.12
C GLN A 117 0.69 12.42 4.94
N TYR A 118 1.29 12.97 6.01
CA TYR A 118 2.71 13.37 6.07
C TYR A 118 3.19 14.34 4.96
N PRO A 119 2.51 15.49 4.74
CA PRO A 119 2.84 16.42 3.65
C PRO A 119 4.25 17.02 3.74
N THR A 120 4.84 17.09 4.94
CA THR A 120 6.20 17.58 5.18
C THR A 120 7.27 16.75 4.48
N LEU A 121 6.98 15.47 4.18
CA LEU A 121 7.89 14.58 3.45
C LEU A 121 7.94 14.87 1.95
N LYS A 122 6.99 15.63 1.40
CA LYS A 122 6.90 15.96 -0.04
C LYS A 122 6.98 14.71 -0.95
N MET A 123 6.25 13.65 -0.59
CA MET A 123 6.14 12.41 -1.36
C MET A 123 4.68 12.05 -1.62
N GLY A 124 4.44 11.10 -2.53
CA GLY A 124 3.08 10.74 -2.93
C GLY A 124 2.30 11.94 -3.46
N TYR A 125 1.09 12.15 -2.96
CA TYR A 125 0.26 13.31 -3.35
C TYR A 125 0.85 14.67 -2.97
N SER A 126 1.82 14.73 -2.05
CA SER A 126 2.52 15.96 -1.69
C SER A 126 3.84 16.18 -2.46
N SER A 127 4.16 15.31 -3.43
CA SER A 127 5.36 15.43 -4.23
C SER A 127 5.34 16.67 -5.14
N THR A 128 6.46 17.38 -5.19
CA THR A 128 6.67 18.50 -6.13
C THR A 128 7.41 18.05 -7.39
N VAL A 129 7.76 16.77 -7.49
CA VAL A 129 8.41 16.21 -8.68
C VAL A 129 7.36 16.09 -9.78
N PRO A 130 7.57 16.68 -10.98
CA PRO A 130 6.60 16.58 -12.06
C PRO A 130 6.35 15.10 -12.45
N PRO A 131 5.09 14.65 -12.55
CA PRO A 131 4.79 13.29 -12.95
C PRO A 131 5.11 13.07 -14.43
N VAL A 132 5.35 11.81 -14.80
CA VAL A 132 5.50 11.42 -16.21
C VAL A 132 4.20 11.71 -16.95
N THR A 133 4.26 12.56 -17.97
CA THR A 133 3.06 12.98 -18.72
C THR A 133 2.45 11.80 -19.50
N LEU A 134 1.15 11.88 -19.80
CA LEU A 134 0.49 10.86 -20.64
C LEU A 134 1.14 10.74 -22.03
N LYS A 135 1.59 11.86 -22.60
CA LYS A 135 2.32 11.87 -23.88
C LYS A 135 3.61 11.07 -23.77
N GLN A 136 4.43 11.36 -22.75
CA GLN A 136 5.67 10.65 -22.50
C GLN A 136 5.44 9.15 -22.28
N ARG A 137 4.44 8.78 -21.46
CA ARG A 137 4.05 7.38 -21.23
C ARG A 137 3.68 6.65 -22.52
N ARG A 138 2.94 7.31 -23.43
CA ARG A 138 2.57 6.74 -24.74
C ARG A 138 3.79 6.55 -25.64
N GLU A 139 4.68 7.54 -25.70
CA GLU A 139 5.91 7.46 -26.47
C GLU A 139 6.81 6.33 -25.98
N ASP A 140 6.98 6.18 -24.67
CA ASP A 140 7.79 5.11 -24.10
C ASP A 140 7.15 3.73 -24.30
N GLY A 141 5.83 3.63 -24.19
CA GLY A 141 5.08 2.42 -24.54
C GLY A 141 5.30 1.99 -26.00
N ALA A 142 5.27 2.95 -26.95
CA ALA A 142 5.52 2.67 -28.35
C ALA A 142 6.97 2.22 -28.62
N LYS A 143 7.95 2.80 -27.92
CA LYS A 143 9.36 2.36 -28.00
C LYS A 143 9.53 0.93 -27.49
N ILE A 144 8.96 0.61 -26.32
CA ILE A 144 9.01 -0.74 -25.73
C ILE A 144 8.35 -1.76 -26.66
N ALA A 145 7.16 -1.46 -27.17
CA ALA A 145 6.46 -2.33 -28.12
C ALA A 145 7.31 -2.63 -29.37
N ASN A 146 8.03 -1.63 -29.88
CA ASN A 146 8.93 -1.81 -31.01
C ASN A 146 10.16 -2.66 -30.67
N LEU A 147 10.77 -2.46 -29.51
CA LEU A 147 11.91 -3.26 -29.04
C LEU A 147 11.53 -4.74 -28.89
N LEU A 148 10.35 -5.00 -28.31
CA LEU A 148 9.87 -6.36 -28.05
C LEU A 148 9.22 -7.03 -29.27
N ARG A 149 9.10 -6.34 -30.42
CA ARG A 149 8.37 -6.85 -31.61
C ARG A 149 8.86 -8.21 -32.12
N LYS A 150 10.14 -8.52 -31.93
CA LYS A 150 10.78 -9.78 -32.36
C LYS A 150 11.05 -10.74 -31.21
N ASP A 151 10.77 -10.34 -29.97
CA ASP A 151 10.92 -11.24 -28.82
C ASP A 151 9.85 -12.34 -28.91
N LYS A 152 10.27 -13.60 -28.78
CA LYS A 152 9.39 -14.77 -28.94
C LYS A 152 8.57 -15.07 -27.68
N LEU A 153 8.98 -14.56 -26.52
CA LEU A 153 8.32 -14.74 -25.24
C LEU A 153 7.41 -13.56 -24.89
N ALA A 154 7.64 -12.38 -25.47
CA ALA A 154 6.77 -11.23 -25.28
C ALA A 154 5.48 -11.34 -26.11
N ALA A 155 4.33 -11.21 -25.44
CA ALA A 155 3.05 -11.04 -26.13
C ALA A 155 3.04 -9.72 -26.92
N ARG A 156 2.45 -9.75 -28.12
CA ARG A 156 2.35 -8.55 -28.96
C ARG A 156 1.20 -7.66 -28.49
N PRO A 157 1.36 -6.33 -28.50
CA PRO A 157 0.24 -5.44 -28.27
C PRO A 157 -0.86 -5.69 -29.31
N PRO A 158 -2.15 -5.57 -28.92
CA PRO A 158 -3.25 -5.64 -29.87
C PRO A 158 -3.11 -4.53 -30.92
N ALA A 159 -3.54 -4.82 -32.16
CA ALA A 159 -3.69 -3.78 -33.17
C ALA A 159 -4.78 -2.79 -32.70
N CYS A 160 -4.51 -1.50 -32.84
CA CYS A 160 -5.49 -0.45 -32.61
C CYS A 160 -6.64 -0.54 -33.61
#